data_AF-A0A2P2KRC3-F1
#
_entry.id   AF-A0A2P2KRC3-F1
#
_cell.length_a   1.000
_cell.length_b   1.000
_cell.length_c   1.000
_cell.angle_alpha   90.00
_cell.angle_beta   90.00
_cell.angle_gamma   90.00
#
_symmetry.space_group_name_H-M   'P 1'
#
loop_
_entity.id
_entity.type
_entity.pdbx_description
1 polymer ?
#
loop_
_entity_poly.entity_id
_entity_poly.type
_entity_poly.pdbx_seq_one_letter_code
_entity_poly.pdbx_strand_id
1 'polypeptide(L)'
;MEVGIEDCLHIEFEYNKSKYHLKDVIIGKIYFLLVRIKIKNMDLEIRRRESTGSGANTHVETETLAKFELMDGAPVRGESIPIRLFLSPYELTPTHRNINNKFSVKYYLNLVLVDEEDRRYFKQQEVTIYRLEENS
;
A
#
# COMPACT_ATOMS: atom_id res chain seq x y z
N MET A 1 -0.23 -8.85 -4.56
CA MET A 1 -1.01 -7.72 -5.11
C MET A 1 -0.60 -7.59 -6.57
N GLU A 2 -1.53 -7.62 -7.50
CA GLU A 2 -1.21 -7.55 -8.94
C GLU A 2 -1.79 -6.28 -9.57
N VAL A 3 -0.99 -5.68 -10.44
CA VAL A 3 -1.38 -4.55 -11.29
C VAL A 3 -1.21 -4.99 -12.74
N GLY A 4 -2.34 -5.20 -13.40
CA GLY A 4 -2.41 -5.64 -14.79
C GLY A 4 -3.19 -4.64 -15.63
N ILE A 5 -2.59 -4.18 -16.72
CA ILE A 5 -3.24 -3.53 -17.85
C ILE A 5 -3.02 -4.48 -19.02
N GLU A 6 -4.12 -4.94 -19.61
CA GLU A 6 -4.10 -5.88 -20.73
C GLU A 6 -3.11 -5.43 -21.82
N ASP A 7 -2.25 -6.35 -22.24
CA ASP A 7 -1.19 -6.17 -23.23
C ASP A 7 -0.16 -5.05 -22.99
N CYS A 8 -0.23 -4.33 -21.86
CA CYS A 8 0.55 -3.12 -21.63
C CYS A 8 1.47 -3.22 -20.41
N LEU A 9 0.94 -3.71 -19.29
CA LEU A 9 1.66 -3.69 -18.02
C LEU A 9 1.21 -4.87 -17.16
N HIS A 10 2.15 -5.62 -16.61
CA HIS A 10 1.86 -6.65 -15.63
C HIS A 10 2.98 -6.64 -14.58
N ILE A 11 2.61 -6.22 -13.38
CA ILE A 11 3.49 -6.12 -12.22
C ILE A 11 2.87 -6.89 -11.07
N GLU A 12 3.71 -7.69 -10.41
CA GLU A 12 3.34 -8.41 -9.20
C GLU A 12 4.11 -7.83 -8.02
N PHE A 13 3.38 -7.42 -6.99
CA PHE A 13 3.93 -7.03 -5.69
C PHE A 13 3.58 -8.10 -4.65
N GLU A 14 4.60 -8.87 -4.26
CA GLU A 14 4.54 -9.86 -3.20
C GLU A 14 5.00 -9.24 -1.88
N TYR A 15 4.34 -9.57 -0.78
CA TYR A 15 4.78 -9.18 0.56
C TYR A 15 4.44 -10.27 1.58
N ASN A 16 5.22 -10.33 2.65
CA ASN A 16 5.30 -11.49 3.53
C ASN A 16 4.06 -11.75 4.42
N LYS A 17 3.29 -10.72 4.79
CA LYS A 17 2.16 -10.86 5.73
C LYS A 17 0.97 -9.97 5.32
N SER A 18 -0.24 -10.34 5.74
CA SER A 18 -1.41 -9.45 5.69
C SER A 18 -1.67 -8.70 7.00
N LYS A 19 -0.94 -9.07 8.07
CA LYS A 19 -1.04 -8.48 9.40
C LYS A 19 0.35 -8.09 9.91
N TYR A 20 0.50 -6.87 10.41
CA TYR A 20 1.77 -6.34 10.89
C TYR A 20 1.58 -5.67 12.25
N HIS A 21 2.54 -5.84 13.14
CA HIS A 21 2.54 -5.04 14.36
C HIS A 21 3.04 -3.60 14.09
N LEU A 22 2.77 -2.66 14.99
CA LEU A 22 3.13 -1.24 14.85
C LEU A 22 4.63 -0.97 14.57
N LYS A 23 5.51 -1.88 14.97
CA LYS A 23 6.96 -1.79 14.78
C LYS A 23 7.52 -2.84 13.81
N ASP A 24 6.64 -3.53 13.07
CA ASP A 24 7.03 -4.60 12.15
C ASP A 24 7.72 -4.01 10.91
N VAL A 25 8.19 -4.91 10.05
CA VAL A 25 8.78 -4.56 8.77
C VAL A 25 8.02 -5.28 7.67
N ILE A 26 7.53 -4.51 6.71
CA ILE A 26 6.94 -5.06 5.49
C ILE A 26 8.09 -5.46 4.58
N ILE A 27 8.22 -6.77 4.36
CA ILE A 27 9.23 -7.34 3.47
C ILE A 27 8.49 -7.85 2.25
N GLY A 28 8.90 -7.39 1.08
CA GLY A 28 8.27 -7.76 -0.17
C GLY A 28 9.21 -7.67 -1.35
N LYS A 29 8.66 -7.93 -2.52
CA LYS A 29 9.38 -7.89 -3.78
C LYS A 29 8.41 -7.55 -4.90
N ILE A 30 8.85 -6.66 -5.78
CA ILE A 30 8.14 -6.35 -7.02
C ILE A 30 8.78 -7.13 -8.15
N TYR A 31 7.96 -7.72 -9.01
CA TYR A 31 8.34 -8.42 -10.22
C TYR A 31 7.69 -7.79 -11.44
N PHE A 32 8.48 -7.50 -12.46
CA PHE A 32 8.03 -6.93 -13.72
C PHE A 32 7.82 -8.04 -14.75
N LEU A 33 6.57 -8.51 -14.88
CA LEU A 33 6.22 -9.61 -15.80
C LEU A 33 6.05 -9.12 -17.24
N LEU A 34 5.46 -7.94 -17.41
CA LEU A 34 5.28 -7.26 -18.69
C LEU A 34 5.40 -5.75 -18.50
N VAL A 35 6.24 -5.09 -19.29
CA VAL A 35 6.38 -3.62 -19.30
C VAL A 35 6.45 -3.16 -20.75
N ARG A 36 5.34 -2.67 -21.29
CA ARG A 36 5.26 -2.02 -22.61
C ARG A 36 5.01 -0.52 -22.54
N ILE A 37 4.60 -0.03 -21.37
CA ILE A 37 4.47 1.40 -21.07
C ILE A 37 5.74 1.87 -20.37
N LYS A 38 6.25 3.04 -20.74
CA LYS A 38 7.38 3.66 -20.06
C LYS A 38 6.95 4.25 -18.72
N ILE A 39 7.46 3.67 -17.64
CA ILE A 39 7.19 4.13 -16.27
C ILE A 39 8.17 5.27 -15.95
N LYS A 40 7.64 6.35 -15.39
CA LYS A 40 8.40 7.51 -14.90
C LYS A 40 8.85 7.26 -13.47
N ASN A 41 7.91 6.98 -12.57
CA ASN A 41 8.22 6.62 -11.20
C ASN A 41 7.21 5.62 -10.61
N MET A 42 7.61 5.01 -9.50
CA MET A 42 6.78 4.09 -8.74
C MET A 42 6.94 4.37 -7.25
N ASP A 43 5.82 4.45 -6.54
CA ASP A 43 5.75 4.74 -5.12
C ASP A 43 4.91 3.68 -4.39
N LEU A 44 5.32 3.31 -3.18
CA LEU A 44 4.50 2.57 -2.23
C LEU A 44 4.05 3.48 -1.10
N GLU A 45 2.75 3.61 -0.94
CA GLU A 45 2.16 4.46 0.10
C GLU A 45 1.50 3.60 1.18
N ILE A 46 1.59 4.04 2.44
CA ILE A 46 0.71 3.58 3.52
C ILE A 46 -0.41 4.60 3.66
N ARG A 47 -1.65 4.18 3.39
CA ARG A 47 -2.84 5.03 3.52
C ARG A 47 -3.69 4.60 4.69
N ARG A 48 -4.11 5.56 5.50
CA ARG A 48 -5.13 5.40 6.54
C ARG A 48 -6.46 5.86 6.00
N ARG A 49 -7.49 5.03 6.12
CA ARG A 49 -8.88 5.39 5.85
C ARG A 49 -9.66 5.35 7.15
N GLU A 50 -10.10 6.50 7.60
CA GLU A 50 -11.02 6.65 8.71
C GLU A 50 -12.43 6.82 8.17
N SER A 51 -13.36 6.02 8.66
CA SER A 51 -14.78 6.17 8.37
C SER A 51 -15.52 6.43 9.68
N THR A 52 -16.25 7.54 9.78
CA THR A 52 -16.94 8.00 10.99
C THR A 52 -18.41 8.29 10.68
N GLY A 53 -19.30 8.01 11.63
CA GLY A 53 -20.74 8.14 11.48
C GLY A 53 -21.42 6.80 11.15
N SER A 54 -22.74 6.85 10.97
CA SER A 54 -23.56 5.66 10.73
C SER A 54 -24.62 5.95 9.66
N GLY A 55 -24.91 4.98 8.81
CA GLY A 55 -25.93 5.08 7.76
C GLY A 55 -25.61 6.20 6.76
N ALA A 56 -26.60 7.05 6.49
CA ALA A 56 -26.50 8.15 5.51
C ALA A 56 -25.48 9.25 5.91
N ASN A 57 -25.11 9.34 7.19
CA ASN A 57 -24.19 10.35 7.71
C ASN A 57 -22.74 9.82 7.84
N THR A 58 -22.35 8.86 6.99
CA THR A 58 -21.00 8.31 7.00
C THR A 58 -20.04 9.29 6.31
N HIS A 59 -19.04 9.74 7.05
CA HIS A 59 -17.90 10.52 6.54
C HIS A 59 -16.69 9.60 6.37
N VAL A 60 -15.96 9.75 5.27
CA VAL A 60 -14.75 8.96 5.00
C VAL A 60 -13.59 9.90 4.72
N GLU A 61 -12.59 9.84 5.57
CA GLU A 61 -11.34 10.58 5.44
C GLU A 61 -10.22 9.61 5.04
N THR A 62 -9.38 10.00 4.08
CA THR A 62 -8.24 9.19 3.64
C THR A 62 -6.98 10.05 3.66
N GLU A 63 -5.98 9.55 4.37
CA GLU A 63 -4.71 10.22 4.58
C GLU A 63 -3.55 9.31 4.14
N THR A 64 -2.55 9.88 3.48
CA THR A 64 -1.31 9.17 3.15
C THR A 64 -0.29 9.42 4.28
N LEU A 65 -0.03 8.40 5.09
CA LEU A 65 0.86 8.49 6.27
C LEU A 65 2.34 8.30 5.90
N ALA A 66 2.60 7.51 4.87
CA ALA A 66 3.94 7.25 4.39
C ALA A 66 3.94 7.22 2.86
N LYS A 67 5.00 7.76 2.27
CA LYS A 67 5.33 7.62 0.86
C LYS A 67 6.74 7.06 0.76
N PHE A 68 6.89 5.92 0.10
CA PHE A 68 8.16 5.25 -0.11
C PHE A 68 8.42 5.15 -1.61
N GLU A 69 9.38 5.94 -2.10
CA GLU A 69 9.72 6.00 -3.52
C GLU A 69 10.53 4.75 -3.88
N LEU A 70 9.96 3.89 -4.72
CA LEU A 70 10.50 2.57 -5.02
C LEU A 70 11.49 2.61 -6.18
N MET A 71 11.21 3.44 -7.18
CA MET A 71 11.93 3.45 -8.44
C MET A 71 11.73 4.77 -9.17
N ASP A 72 12.81 5.24 -9.78
CA ASP A 72 12.83 6.30 -10.79
C ASP A 72 13.36 5.69 -12.10
N GLY A 73 12.58 5.80 -13.18
CA GLY A 73 12.93 5.25 -14.49
C GLY A 73 12.12 4.03 -14.94
N ALA A 74 12.43 3.53 -16.13
CA ALA A 74 11.69 2.47 -16.81
C ALA A 74 12.31 1.09 -16.55
N PRO A 75 11.65 0.20 -15.79
CA PRO A 75 12.14 -1.14 -15.52
C PRO A 75 11.96 -2.03 -16.74
N VAL A 76 12.78 -3.07 -16.85
CA VAL A 76 12.65 -4.06 -17.93
C VAL A 76 11.98 -5.34 -17.45
N ARG A 77 11.42 -6.09 -18.40
CA ARG A 77 10.80 -7.38 -18.13
C ARG A 77 11.80 -8.33 -17.46
N GLY A 78 11.37 -8.97 -16.38
CA GLY A 78 12.17 -9.91 -15.59
C GLY A 78 12.96 -9.27 -14.45
N GLU A 79 12.99 -7.94 -14.35
CA GLU A 79 13.58 -7.28 -13.20
C GLU A 79 12.76 -7.49 -11.94
N SER A 80 13.45 -7.36 -10.81
CA SER A 80 12.80 -7.41 -9.52
C SER A 80 13.42 -6.47 -8.51
N ILE A 81 12.58 -5.78 -7.75
CA ILE A 81 13.00 -4.80 -6.75
C ILE A 81 12.61 -5.34 -5.36
N PRO A 82 13.58 -5.63 -4.47
CA PRO A 82 13.28 -6.00 -3.09
C PRO A 82 12.80 -4.78 -2.30
N ILE A 83 11.80 -4.98 -1.44
CA ILE A 83 11.19 -3.93 -0.63
C ILE A 83 11.35 -4.27 0.85
N ARG A 84 11.78 -3.27 1.62
CA ARG A 84 11.83 -3.33 3.08
C ARG A 84 11.36 -2.01 3.67
N LEU A 85 10.11 -1.97 4.11
CA LEU A 85 9.48 -0.78 4.68
C LEU A 85 9.31 -0.96 6.20
N PHE A 86 10.03 -0.17 6.98
CA PHE A 86 9.95 -0.18 8.44
C PHE A 86 8.73 0.60 8.90
N LEU A 87 7.89 0.01 9.76
CA LEU A 87 6.69 0.69 10.26
C LEU A 87 6.95 1.58 11.47
N SER A 88 8.02 1.31 12.22
CA SER A 88 8.37 2.03 13.46
C SER A 88 8.48 3.57 13.34
N PRO A 89 8.93 4.16 12.22
CA PRO A 89 9.03 5.62 12.10
C PRO A 89 7.67 6.32 11.88
N TYR A 90 6.63 5.58 11.51
CA TYR A 90 5.34 6.15 11.16
C TYR A 90 4.38 6.11 12.35
N GLU A 91 3.58 7.18 12.51
CA GLU A 91 2.57 7.28 13.56
C GLU A 91 1.32 6.45 13.23
N LEU A 92 1.47 5.14 13.28
CA LEU A 92 0.40 4.18 13.04
C LEU A 92 -0.40 3.91 14.33
N THR A 93 -1.68 3.59 14.16
CA THR A 93 -2.55 3.04 15.19
C THR A 93 -3.00 1.63 14.80
N PRO A 94 -3.48 0.81 15.76
CA PRO A 94 -4.12 -0.46 15.41
C PRO A 94 -5.31 -0.26 14.46
N THR A 95 -5.60 -1.29 13.66
CA THR A 95 -6.80 -1.33 12.84
C THR A 95 -8.02 -1.46 13.74
N HIS A 96 -8.97 -0.54 13.57
CA HIS A 96 -10.22 -0.49 14.33
C HIS A 96 -11.37 -0.85 13.40
N ARG A 97 -12.08 -1.94 13.70
CA ARG A 97 -13.20 -2.41 12.89
C ARG A 97 -14.51 -2.16 13.63
N ASN A 98 -15.33 -1.27 13.08
CA ASN A 98 -16.69 -1.01 13.52
C ASN A 98 -16.82 -0.77 15.04
N ILE A 99 -16.04 0.17 15.57
CA ILE A 99 -16.02 0.47 17.00
C ILE A 99 -17.34 1.11 17.40
N ASN A 100 -18.15 0.35 18.16
CA ASN A 100 -19.46 0.76 18.65
C ASN A 100 -20.39 1.31 17.55
N ASN A 101 -20.28 0.81 16.32
CA ASN A 101 -21.00 1.31 15.14
C ASN A 101 -20.78 2.81 14.83
N LYS A 102 -19.72 3.41 15.38
CA LYS A 102 -19.43 4.85 15.23
C LYS A 102 -18.31 5.14 14.25
N PHE A 103 -17.26 4.32 14.25
CA PHE A 103 -16.13 4.53 13.35
C PHE A 103 -15.34 3.27 13.03
N SER A 104 -14.52 3.34 11.99
CA SER A 104 -13.49 2.34 11.65
C SER A 104 -12.23 3.04 11.17
N VAL A 105 -11.06 2.46 11.49
CA VAL A 105 -9.75 2.89 11.00
C VAL A 105 -9.11 1.71 10.29
N LYS A 106 -8.85 1.85 8.99
CA LYS A 106 -8.26 0.82 8.14
C LYS A 106 -6.98 1.31 7.49
N TYR A 107 -6.05 0.38 7.23
CA TYR A 107 -4.78 0.65 6.58
C TYR A 107 -4.70 -0.06 5.24
N TYR A 108 -4.13 0.61 4.26
CA TYR A 108 -3.94 0.10 2.91
C TYR A 108 -2.50 0.32 2.47
N LEU A 109 -1.91 -0.72 1.88
CA LEU A 109 -0.75 -0.55 1.01
C LEU A 109 -1.27 -0.13 -0.35
N ASN A 110 -0.83 1.03 -0.82
CA ASN A 110 -1.23 1.60 -2.10
C ASN A 110 0.00 1.70 -3.00
N LEU A 111 0.09 0.83 -4.00
CA LEU A 111 1.11 0.90 -5.03
C LEU A 111 0.66 1.90 -6.09
N VAL A 112 1.48 2.91 -6.33
CA VAL A 112 1.23 3.99 -7.29
C VAL A 112 2.29 3.95 -8.38
N LEU A 113 1.86 4.02 -9.63
CA LEU A 113 2.71 4.12 -10.80
C LEU A 113 2.34 5.34 -11.61
N VAL A 114 3.34 6.05 -12.11
CA VAL A 114 3.16 7.16 -13.05
C VAL A 114 3.97 6.86 -14.30
N ASP A 115 3.38 7.05 -15.47
CA ASP A 115 4.08 6.90 -16.75
C ASP A 115 4.62 8.24 -17.30
N GLU A 116 5.29 8.19 -18.44
CA GLU A 116 5.82 9.40 -19.11
C GLU A 116 4.71 10.38 -19.59
N GLU A 117 3.46 9.92 -19.73
CA GLU A 117 2.30 10.74 -20.10
C GLU A 117 1.57 11.31 -18.86
N ASP A 118 2.19 11.20 -17.66
CA ASP A 118 1.63 11.57 -16.36
C ASP A 118 0.30 10.86 -16.01
N ARG A 119 0.01 9.72 -16.65
CA ARG A 119 -1.12 8.85 -16.27
C ARG A 119 -0.76 8.11 -14.98
N ARG A 120 -1.72 8.08 -14.04
CA ARG A 120 -1.54 7.48 -12.72
C ARG A 120 -2.32 6.18 -12.62
N TYR A 121 -1.61 5.10 -12.30
CA TYR A 121 -2.19 3.80 -12.00
C TYR A 121 -2.01 3.51 -10.52
N PHE A 122 -3.03 2.96 -9.87
CA PHE A 122 -2.94 2.62 -8.46
C PHE A 122 -3.65 1.31 -8.15
N LYS A 123 -3.08 0.56 -7.20
CA LYS A 123 -3.68 -0.63 -6.63
C LYS A 123 -3.49 -0.62 -5.13
N GLN A 124 -4.60 -0.81 -4.42
CA GLN A 124 -4.61 -0.82 -2.97
C GLN A 124 -5.01 -2.19 -2.43
N GLN A 125 -4.40 -2.60 -1.33
CA GLN A 125 -4.73 -3.83 -0.62
C GLN A 125 -4.76 -3.55 0.89
N GLU A 126 -5.81 -4.00 1.57
CA GLU A 126 -5.97 -3.80 3.02
C GLU A 126 -4.91 -4.60 3.78
N VAL A 127 -4.27 -3.96 4.75
CA VAL A 127 -3.38 -4.59 5.73
C VAL A 127 -3.90 -4.35 7.13
N THR A 128 -3.78 -5.35 8.00
CA THR A 128 -4.20 -5.21 9.41
C THR A 128 -3.01 -4.82 10.26
N ILE A 129 -3.10 -3.68 10.93
CA ILE A 129 -2.10 -3.23 11.90
C ILE A 129 -2.56 -3.57 13.32
N TYR A 130 -1.67 -4.11 14.16
CA TYR A 130 -1.99 -4.44 15.56
C TYR A 130 -0.88 -4.01 16.52
N ARG A 131 -1.21 -3.92 17.81
CA ARG A 131 -0.22 -3.65 18.88
C ARG A 131 0.20 -4.99 19.47
N LEU A 132 1.51 -5.22 19.62
CA LEU A 132 2.02 -6.35 20.38
C LEU A 132 1.78 -6.12 21.87
N GLU A 133 1.47 -7.17 22.61
CA GLU A 133 1.57 -7.14 24.06
C GLU A 133 3.05 -7.14 24.47
N GLU A 134 3.41 -6.36 25.48
CA GLU A 134 4.80 -6.17 25.90
C GLU A 134 5.44 -7.44 26.54
N ASN A 135 4.70 -8.54 26.62
CA ASN A 135 5.09 -9.79 27.30
C ASN A 135 5.25 -11.02 26.37
N SER A 136 5.47 -10.82 25.06
CA SER A 136 5.68 -11.92 24.10
C SER A 136 7.06 -11.90 23.46
#